data_AF-A0A6C0CLS6-F1
#
_entry.id   AF-A0A6C0CLS6-F1
#
_cell.length_a   1.000
_cell.length_b   1.000
_cell.length_c   1.000
_cell.angle_alpha   90.00
_cell.angle_beta   90.00
_cell.angle_gamma   90.00
#
_symmetry.space_group_name_H-M   'P 1'
#
loop_
_entity.id
_entity.type
_entity.pdbx_description
1 polymer ?
#
loop_
_entity_poly.entity_id
_entity_poly.type
_entity_poly.pdbx_seq_one_letter_code
_entity_poly.pdbx_strand_id
1 'polypeptide(L)'
;MEAHDFSSTVAKSAIDIVTPVFENAVVLSGQYAKACGRDVILSKDMEYCMKYCAMNTVGKQIGSYFPEIYEEEESDEEEIETVNEEDEPPFEPYSGDVEIFKSINDAYDAWESWEPTNPSEKMIKNAIDSNEHISSTGMEEL
;
A
#
# COMPACT_ATOMS: atom_id res chain seq x y z
N MET A 1 26.28 -17.12 -18.84
CA MET A 1 25.89 -17.23 -17.41
C MET A 1 25.65 -15.86 -16.76
N GLU A 2 25.91 -14.74 -17.44
CA GLU A 2 25.83 -13.38 -16.84
C GLU A 2 24.43 -12.73 -16.86
N ALA A 3 23.59 -13.00 -17.88
CA ALA A 3 22.29 -12.33 -18.00
C ALA A 3 21.26 -12.75 -16.94
N HIS A 4 21.29 -14.01 -16.50
CA HIS A 4 20.38 -14.54 -15.49
C HIS A 4 20.69 -13.98 -14.08
N ASP A 5 21.97 -13.77 -13.79
CA ASP A 5 22.46 -13.24 -12.50
C ASP A 5 22.21 -11.72 -12.37
N PHE A 6 22.31 -10.99 -13.48
CA PHE A 6 21.92 -9.59 -13.52
C PHE A 6 20.41 -9.42 -13.31
N SER A 7 19.58 -10.24 -13.97
CA SER A 7 18.12 -10.17 -13.83
C SER A 7 17.65 -10.50 -12.40
N SER A 8 18.27 -11.46 -11.72
CA SER A 8 17.92 -11.80 -10.34
C SER A 8 18.31 -10.67 -9.37
N THR A 9 19.46 -10.04 -9.58
CA THR A 9 19.92 -8.91 -8.77
C THR A 9 19.01 -7.68 -8.92
N VAL A 10 18.58 -7.38 -10.15
CA VAL A 10 17.63 -6.29 -10.41
C VAL A 10 16.27 -6.57 -9.78
N ALA A 11 15.76 -7.80 -9.92
CA ALA A 11 14.49 -8.20 -9.30
C ALA A 11 14.55 -8.10 -7.78
N LYS A 12 15.62 -8.60 -7.15
CA LYS A 12 15.83 -8.48 -5.71
C LYS A 12 15.87 -7.03 -5.25
N SER A 13 16.62 -6.18 -5.96
CA SER A 13 16.70 -4.75 -5.62
C SER A 13 15.34 -4.06 -5.73
N ALA A 14 14.53 -4.42 -6.72
CA ALA A 14 13.17 -3.89 -6.86
C ALA A 14 12.28 -4.34 -5.69
N ILE A 15 12.36 -5.61 -5.29
CA ILE A 15 11.66 -6.12 -4.10
C ILE A 15 12.10 -5.35 -2.86
N ASP A 16 13.41 -5.21 -2.62
CA ASP A 16 13.93 -4.52 -1.44
C ASP A 16 13.50 -3.03 -1.37
N ILE A 17 13.29 -2.38 -2.52
CA ILE A 17 12.77 -1.00 -2.56
C ILE A 17 11.27 -0.94 -2.28
N VAL A 18 10.52 -1.93 -2.76
CA VAL A 18 9.06 -1.89 -2.82
C VAL A 18 8.42 -2.47 -1.56
N THR A 19 8.97 -3.55 -1.01
CA THR A 19 8.50 -4.19 0.23
C THR A 19 8.22 -3.20 1.36
N PRO A 20 9.16 -2.31 1.76
CA PRO A 20 8.91 -1.38 2.86
C PRO A 20 7.79 -0.36 2.57
N VAL A 21 7.51 -0.06 1.29
CA VAL A 21 6.40 0.83 0.90
C VAL A 21 5.07 0.16 1.19
N PHE A 22 4.94 -1.12 0.82
CA PHE A 22 3.72 -1.91 1.05
C PHE A 22 3.48 -2.18 2.54
N GLU A 23 4.51 -2.58 3.27
CA GLU A 23 4.42 -2.83 4.71
C GLU A 23 3.96 -1.60 5.48
N ASN A 24 4.56 -0.45 5.17
CA ASN A 24 4.18 0.81 5.81
C ASN A 24 2.74 1.21 5.44
N ALA A 25 2.32 0.97 4.20
CA ALA A 25 0.94 1.22 3.79
C ALA A 25 -0.05 0.36 4.60
N VAL A 26 0.20 -0.94 4.78
CA VAL A 26 -0.65 -1.83 5.60
C VAL A 26 -0.79 -1.32 7.03
N VAL A 27 0.35 -0.98 7.67
CA VAL A 27 0.36 -0.48 9.05
C VAL A 27 -0.40 0.85 9.15
N LEU A 28 -0.16 1.78 8.23
CA LEU A 28 -0.85 3.06 8.20
C LEU A 28 -2.34 2.92 7.93
N SER A 29 -2.77 1.98 7.08
CA SER A 29 -4.20 1.73 6.82
C SER A 29 -4.94 1.26 8.06
N GLY A 30 -4.32 0.39 8.87
CA GLY A 30 -4.88 0.02 10.18
C GLY A 30 -5.03 1.22 11.12
N GLN A 31 -4.00 2.06 11.20
CA GLN A 31 -4.02 3.26 12.04
C GLN A 31 -5.04 4.29 11.55
N TYR A 32 -5.13 4.48 10.23
CA TYR A 32 -6.03 5.43 9.58
C TYR A 32 -7.49 5.00 9.75
N ALA A 33 -7.82 3.72 9.50
CA ALA A 33 -9.13 3.16 9.75
C ALA A 33 -9.55 3.36 11.22
N LYS A 34 -8.64 3.04 12.16
CA LYS A 34 -8.87 3.25 13.59
C LYS A 34 -9.09 4.72 13.94
N ALA A 35 -8.33 5.63 13.34
CA ALA A 35 -8.46 7.06 13.54
C ALA A 35 -9.77 7.63 12.98
N CYS A 36 -10.35 7.00 11.95
CA CYS A 36 -11.71 7.26 11.47
C CYS A 36 -12.80 6.59 12.31
N GLY A 37 -12.46 5.92 13.42
CA GLY A 37 -13.43 5.25 14.30
C GLY A 37 -13.96 3.92 13.77
N ARG A 38 -13.28 3.31 12.79
CA ARG A 38 -13.62 1.98 12.26
C ARG A 38 -12.72 0.91 12.90
N ASP A 39 -13.25 -0.30 13.02
CA ASP A 39 -12.50 -1.49 13.46
C ASP A 39 -12.18 -2.44 12.29
N VAL A 40 -12.47 -2.03 11.06
CA VAL A 40 -12.20 -2.75 9.81
C VAL A 40 -11.38 -1.85 8.89
N ILE A 41 -10.34 -2.41 8.27
CA ILE A 41 -9.59 -1.75 7.20
C ILE A 41 -10.33 -1.96 5.89
N LEU A 42 -10.76 -0.88 5.25
CA LEU A 42 -11.41 -0.93 3.94
C LEU A 42 -10.37 -0.85 2.82
N SER A 43 -10.74 -1.33 1.63
CA SER A 43 -9.92 -1.17 0.42
C SER A 43 -9.51 0.28 0.17
N LYS A 44 -10.37 1.24 0.53
CA LYS A 44 -10.09 2.67 0.37
C LYS A 44 -9.04 3.20 1.36
N ASP A 45 -8.92 2.61 2.55
CA ASP A 45 -7.83 2.94 3.49
C ASP A 45 -6.47 2.49 2.95
N MET A 46 -6.46 1.30 2.35
CA MET A 46 -5.28 0.76 1.66
C MET A 46 -4.87 1.67 0.50
N GLU A 47 -5.81 2.09 -0.33
CA GLU A 47 -5.54 3.00 -1.44
C GLU A 47 -4.95 4.34 -0.96
N TYR A 48 -5.57 4.99 0.03
CA TYR A 48 -5.10 6.25 0.61
C TYR A 48 -3.66 6.13 1.13
N CYS A 49 -3.39 5.11 1.94
CA CYS A 49 -2.09 4.93 2.57
C CYS A 49 -1.02 4.47 1.57
N MET A 50 -1.39 3.69 0.54
CA MET A 50 -0.48 3.28 -0.52
C MET A 50 -0.01 4.48 -1.34
N LYS A 51 -0.93 5.38 -1.73
CA LYS A 51 -0.60 6.63 -2.42
C LYS A 51 0.33 7.50 -1.58
N TYR A 52 0.01 7.67 -0.30
CA TYR A 52 0.89 8.37 0.64
C TYR A 52 2.30 7.75 0.71
N CYS A 53 2.40 6.43 0.87
CA CYS A 53 3.68 5.74 0.97
C CYS A 53 4.49 5.84 -0.32
N ALA A 54 3.85 5.69 -1.49
CA ALA A 54 4.48 5.86 -2.78
C ALA A 54 5.06 7.27 -2.97
N MET A 55 4.36 8.30 -2.50
CA MET A 55 4.80 9.69 -2.61
C MET A 55 5.86 10.10 -1.58
N ASN A 56 5.88 9.46 -0.40
CA ASN A 56 6.62 9.97 0.74
C ASN A 56 7.66 9.01 1.33
N THR A 57 7.68 7.73 0.97
CA THR A 57 8.46 6.72 1.71
C THR A 57 9.46 5.95 0.85
N VAL A 58 9.32 6.00 -0.48
CA VAL A 58 10.22 5.32 -1.42
C VAL A 58 11.68 5.73 -1.16
N GLY A 59 12.54 4.75 -0.95
CA GLY A 59 13.97 4.96 -0.71
C GLY A 59 14.35 5.40 0.71
N LYS A 60 13.39 5.60 1.62
CA LYS A 60 13.69 5.86 3.05
C LYS A 60 14.17 4.61 3.79
N GLN A 61 13.69 3.45 3.35
CA GLN A 61 14.06 2.12 3.83
C GLN A 61 14.33 1.23 2.62
N ILE A 62 15.34 0.36 2.73
CA ILE A 62 15.66 -0.67 1.74
C ILE A 62 15.66 -2.01 2.48
N GLY A 63 14.86 -2.95 1.98
CA GLY A 63 14.50 -4.18 2.67
C GLY A 63 13.29 -3.99 3.59
N SER A 64 12.76 -5.12 4.07
CA SER A 64 11.60 -5.16 4.97
C SER A 64 11.82 -4.39 6.27
N TYR A 65 10.75 -3.80 6.82
CA TYR A 65 10.67 -3.32 8.21
C TYR A 65 10.50 -4.46 9.22
N PHE A 66 10.02 -5.61 8.77
CA PHE A 66 9.66 -6.76 9.57
C PHE A 66 10.39 -8.02 9.06
N PRO A 67 11.72 -8.04 8.94
CA PRO A 67 12.46 -9.17 8.36
C PRO A 67 12.13 -10.51 9.04
N GLU A 68 11.84 -10.48 10.35
CA GLU A 68 11.48 -11.65 11.16
C GLU A 68 10.28 -12.43 10.58
N ILE A 69 9.25 -11.76 10.05
CA ILE A 69 8.04 -12.44 9.54
C ILE A 69 8.30 -13.18 8.23
N TYR A 70 9.41 -12.89 7.55
CA TYR A 70 9.84 -13.55 6.31
C TYR A 70 10.92 -14.61 6.53
N GLU A 71 11.58 -14.60 7.69
CA GLU A 71 12.61 -15.57 8.08
C GLU A 71 12.05 -16.78 8.84
N GLU A 72 10.88 -16.62 9.47
CA GLU A 72 10.18 -17.70 10.17
C GLU A 72 9.51 -18.67 9.18
N GLU A 73 10.02 -19.91 9.07
CA GLU A 73 9.44 -20.96 8.20
C GLU A 73 8.12 -21.55 8.74
N GLU A 74 7.75 -21.26 9.98
CA GLU A 74 6.51 -21.68 10.64
C GLU A 74 5.67 -20.45 11.01
N SER A 75 5.09 -19.79 10.02
CA SER A 75 3.99 -18.87 10.26
C SER A 75 2.76 -19.72 10.58
N ASP A 76 2.30 -19.75 11.83
CA ASP A 76 0.92 -20.15 12.13
C ASP A 76 0.03 -19.17 11.33
N GLU A 77 -0.49 -19.63 10.18
CA GLU A 77 -1.38 -18.85 9.30
C GLU A 77 -2.70 -18.58 10.06
N GLU A 78 -2.67 -17.64 11.00
CA GLU A 78 -3.88 -17.10 11.59
C GLU A 78 -4.67 -16.41 10.47
N GLU A 79 -5.82 -17.00 10.14
CA GLU A 79 -6.73 -16.46 9.14
C GLU A 79 -7.11 -15.03 9.52
N ILE A 80 -6.80 -14.07 8.64
CA ILE A 80 -7.18 -12.67 8.85
C ILE A 80 -8.71 -12.60 8.86
N GLU A 81 -9.28 -12.09 9.95
CA GLU A 81 -10.73 -11.87 10.05
C GLU A 81 -11.18 -10.88 8.98
N THR A 82 -12.08 -11.32 8.10
CA THR A 82 -12.66 -10.50 7.03
C THR A 82 -14.14 -10.26 7.31
N VAL A 83 -14.64 -9.12 6.83
CA VAL A 83 -16.07 -8.79 6.84
C VAL A 83 -16.63 -8.92 5.43
N ASN A 84 -17.92 -9.23 5.29
CA ASN A 84 -18.56 -9.21 3.99
C ASN A 84 -18.67 -7.77 3.47
N GLU A 85 -18.61 -7.58 2.15
CA GLU A 85 -18.77 -6.26 1.52
C GLU A 85 -20.10 -5.56 1.90
N GLU A 86 -21.18 -6.32 2.10
CA GLU A 86 -22.49 -5.78 2.52
C GLU A 86 -22.49 -5.24 3.96
N ASP A 87 -21.57 -5.72 4.79
CA ASP A 87 -21.41 -5.35 6.20
C ASP A 87 -20.30 -4.30 6.41
N GLU A 88 -19.61 -3.86 5.34
CA GLU A 88 -18.57 -2.85 5.42
C GLU A 88 -19.16 -1.49 5.86
N PRO A 89 -18.56 -0.82 6.87
CA PRO A 89 -18.95 0.55 7.20
C PRO A 89 -18.66 1.49 6.02
N PRO A 90 -19.41 2.59 5.85
CA PRO A 90 -19.12 3.57 4.83
C PRO A 90 -17.72 4.18 5.04
N PHE A 91 -17.00 4.39 3.95
CA PHE A 91 -15.73 5.09 3.98
C PHE A 91 -15.95 6.60 4.13
N GLU A 92 -15.30 7.21 5.13
CA GLU A 92 -15.17 8.65 5.28
C GLU A 92 -13.69 9.04 5.49
N PRO A 93 -13.17 10.03 4.74
CA PRO A 93 -11.81 10.52 4.95
C PRO A 93 -11.60 11.05 6.37
N TYR A 94 -10.38 10.93 6.88
CA TYR A 94 -10.04 11.39 8.21
C TYR A 94 -10.28 12.89 8.36
N SER A 95 -10.94 13.29 9.45
CA SER A 95 -11.35 14.68 9.72
C SER A 95 -10.83 15.25 11.04
N GLY A 96 -10.00 14.49 11.78
CA GLY A 96 -9.39 14.94 13.03
C GLY A 96 -8.12 15.77 12.82
N ASP A 97 -7.31 15.91 13.87
CA ASP A 97 -6.15 16.82 13.90
C ASP A 97 -4.76 16.15 13.82
N VAL A 98 -4.72 14.83 13.66
CA VAL A 98 -3.44 14.12 13.55
C VAL A 98 -2.84 14.35 12.16
N GLU A 99 -1.68 15.02 12.14
CA GLU A 99 -1.01 15.50 10.93
C GLU A 99 -0.75 14.40 9.90
N ILE A 100 -0.28 13.22 10.33
CA ILE A 100 0.03 12.12 9.42
C ILE A 100 -1.22 11.67 8.62
N PHE A 101 -2.39 11.66 9.24
CA PHE A 101 -3.63 11.26 8.56
C PHE A 101 -4.16 12.38 7.64
N LYS A 102 -3.91 13.65 7.97
CA LYS A 102 -4.16 14.76 7.03
C LYS A 102 -3.25 14.64 5.80
N SER A 103 -1.96 14.37 5.99
CA SER A 103 -1.02 14.17 4.88
C SER A 103 -1.39 12.98 3.99
N ILE A 104 -2.05 11.95 4.55
CA ILE A 104 -2.58 10.83 3.77
C ILE A 104 -3.72 11.29 2.85
N ASN A 105 -4.65 12.12 3.33
CA ASN A 105 -5.68 12.73 2.49
C ASN A 105 -5.06 13.61 1.40
N ASP A 106 -4.10 14.46 1.78
CA ASP A 106 -3.43 15.36 0.84
C ASP A 106 -2.72 14.58 -0.28
N ALA A 107 -2.09 13.44 0.04
CA ALA A 107 -1.47 12.58 -0.94
C ALA A 107 -2.49 11.92 -1.88
N TYR A 108 -3.63 11.50 -1.36
CA TYR A 108 -4.73 10.99 -2.18
C TYR A 108 -5.25 12.06 -3.15
N ASP A 109 -5.51 13.28 -2.67
CA ASP A 109 -6.02 14.39 -3.48
C ASP A 109 -5.01 14.85 -4.54
N ALA A 110 -3.71 14.79 -4.23
CA ALA A 110 -2.65 15.19 -5.14
C ALA A 110 -2.29 14.12 -6.18
N TRP A 111 -2.74 12.87 -6.01
CA TRP A 111 -2.26 11.68 -6.75
C TRP A 111 -2.23 11.84 -8.27
N GLU A 112 -3.34 12.33 -8.86
CA GLU A 112 -3.47 12.51 -10.31
C GLU A 112 -2.49 13.54 -10.87
N SER A 113 -2.12 14.54 -10.06
CA SER A 113 -1.22 15.62 -10.45
C SER A 113 0.23 15.39 -10.02
N TRP A 114 0.49 14.36 -9.22
CA TRP A 114 1.81 14.05 -8.72
C TRP A 114 2.69 13.44 -9.82
N GLU A 115 3.86 14.03 -10.03
CA GLU A 115 4.89 13.52 -10.92
C GLU A 115 5.98 12.79 -10.13
N PRO A 116 6.18 11.46 -10.35
CA PRO A 116 7.26 10.71 -9.75
C PRO A 116 8.64 11.34 -10.01
N THR A 117 9.45 11.42 -8.97
CA THR A 117 10.78 12.05 -9.00
C THR A 117 11.90 11.08 -9.36
N ASN A 118 11.64 9.77 -9.24
CA ASN A 118 12.61 8.72 -9.53
C ASN A 118 11.97 7.48 -10.20
N PRO A 119 12.79 6.58 -10.79
CA PRO A 119 12.28 5.39 -11.49
C PRO A 119 11.46 4.43 -10.63
N SER A 120 11.79 4.31 -9.34
CA SER A 120 11.09 3.41 -8.41
C SER A 120 9.70 3.95 -8.06
N GLU A 121 9.58 5.26 -7.79
CA GLU A 121 8.28 5.92 -7.62
C GLU A 121 7.41 5.77 -8.86
N LYS A 122 7.99 5.94 -10.06
CA LYS A 122 7.25 5.75 -11.32
C LYS A 122 6.75 4.32 -11.49
N MET A 123 7.58 3.34 -11.13
CA MET A 123 7.20 1.93 -11.16
C MET A 123 6.01 1.66 -10.23
N ILE A 124 6.07 2.17 -9.00
CA ILE A 124 5.00 2.01 -8.00
C ILE A 124 3.72 2.73 -8.44
N LYS A 125 3.82 3.98 -8.92
CA LYS A 125 2.67 4.74 -9.43
C LYS A 125 1.94 3.98 -10.53
N ASN A 126 2.68 3.51 -11.53
CA ASN A 126 2.10 2.73 -12.63
C ASN A 126 1.39 1.46 -12.14
N ALA A 127 1.94 0.78 -11.13
CA ALA A 127 1.34 -0.43 -10.57
C ALA A 127 0.02 -0.12 -9.83
N ILE A 128 -0.04 0.97 -9.07
CA ILE A 128 -1.25 1.43 -8.38
C ILE A 128 -2.31 1.85 -9.40
N ASP A 129 -1.97 2.72 -10.35
CA ASP A 129 -2.90 3.20 -11.39
C ASP A 129 -3.48 2.04 -12.24
N SER A 130 -2.67 1.01 -12.52
CA SER A 130 -3.13 -0.16 -13.29
C SER A 130 -4.13 -1.02 -12.52
N ASN A 131 -4.05 -1.04 -11.19
CA ASN A 131 -4.93 -1.82 -10.34
C ASN A 131 -6.22 -1.08 -9.95
N GLU A 132 -6.25 0.26 -10.01
CA GLU A 132 -7.48 1.04 -9.82
C GLU A 132 -8.56 0.73 -10.86
N HIS A 133 -8.18 0.30 -12.06
CA HIS A 133 -9.16 -0.11 -13.08
C HIS A 133 -9.81 -1.47 -12.79
N ILE A 134 -9.14 -2.36 -12.05
CA ILE A 134 -9.62 -3.73 -11.79
C ILE A 134 -10.79 -3.73 -10.81
N SER A 135 -10.85 -2.79 -9.85
CA SER A 135 -12.00 -2.66 -8.94
C SER A 135 -13.26 -2.12 -9.63
N SER A 136 -13.13 -1.48 -10.81
CA SER A 136 -14.27 -0.95 -11.56
C SER A 136 -14.88 -1.93 -12.56
N THR A 137 -14.11 -2.91 -13.05
CA THR A 137 -14.55 -3.82 -14.13
C THR A 137 -15.23 -5.10 -13.63
N GLY A 138 -15.22 -5.37 -12.32
CA GLY A 138 -15.91 -6.53 -11.73
C GLY A 138 -17.44 -6.43 -11.63
N MET A 139 -18.04 -5.29 -11.98
CA MET A 139 -19.49 -5.01 -11.85
C MET A 139 -20.25 -4.92 -13.20
N GLU A 140 -19.78 -5.54 -14.29
CA GLU A 140 -20.56 -5.58 -15.55
C GLU A 140 -20.75 -6.96 -16.20
N GLU A 141 -20.27 -8.05 -15.60
CA GLU A 141 -20.60 -9.41 -16.10
C GLU A 141 -21.07 -10.36 -15.00
N LEU A 142 -22.30 -10.16 -14.51
CA LEU A 142 -23.22 -11.22 -14.06
C LEU A 142 -24.66 -10.87 -14.43
#